data_AF-A0A559M2C5-F1
#
_entry.id   AF-A0A559M2C5-F1
#
_cell.length_a   1.000
_cell.length_b   1.000
_cell.length_c   1.000
_cell.angle_alpha   90.00
_cell.angle_beta   90.00
_cell.angle_gamma   90.00
#
_symmetry.space_group_name_H-M   'P 1'
#
loop_
_entity.id
_entity.type
_entity.pdbx_description
1 polymer ?
#
loop_
_entity_poly.entity_id
_entity_poly.type
_entity_poly.pdbx_seq_one_letter_code
_entity_poly.pdbx_strand_id
1 'polypeptide(L)'
;MSPSTISIASPTAGASSAFGLGSGAFASFGAAKTPKTPGSALDFGSVVGSGKTPTLEKQFKDLGSRPSKSSLTESSKNSTTPTHTLRDSWVFWFRPPISKSNGFVEYEKTLHAIASFDTIEDFFNVYHHLKRPSTLPLVSDYHIFKRGIRPVWEDDENKKGGKWIVRLKKGVADRYWEDLVYAIIGDQFAEASEEVCGAVLSVRNGEDILSIWTSVDGGRVLRIRETMKRILAFPQDTKVEWKSHDSSIAQRTAIDDARKDKANQHNHNSPSVARNGHKDNDHSSYVDKK
;
A
#
# COMPACT_ATOMS: atom_id res chain seq x y z
N MET A 1 -36.00 -33.36 -43.74
CA MET A 1 -36.38 -32.07 -43.11
C MET A 1 -37.48 -32.36 -42.10
N SER A 2 -37.44 -31.66 -40.95
CA SER A 2 -38.26 -31.80 -39.72
C SER A 2 -37.71 -32.74 -38.61
N PRO A 3 -37.88 -32.38 -37.32
CA PRO A 3 -36.79 -32.33 -36.35
C PRO A 3 -37.06 -33.04 -34.99
N SER A 4 -36.08 -32.92 -34.07
CA SER A 4 -36.19 -33.06 -32.60
C SER A 4 -36.19 -34.51 -32.06
N THR A 5 -35.34 -34.90 -31.10
CA THR A 5 -35.21 -34.39 -29.73
C THR A 5 -33.93 -34.95 -29.09
N ILE A 6 -33.11 -34.12 -28.43
CA ILE A 6 -32.10 -34.61 -27.47
C ILE A 6 -32.32 -33.83 -26.17
N SER A 7 -32.62 -34.59 -25.11
CA SER A 7 -32.87 -34.11 -23.76
C SER A 7 -31.57 -33.64 -23.10
N ILE A 8 -31.58 -32.42 -22.56
CA ILE A 8 -30.55 -31.94 -21.62
C ILE A 8 -31.04 -32.24 -20.21
N ALA A 9 -30.36 -33.14 -19.51
CA ALA A 9 -30.52 -33.35 -18.08
C ALA A 9 -29.53 -32.44 -17.33
N SER A 10 -30.05 -31.70 -16.34
CA SER A 10 -29.25 -31.01 -15.32
C SER A 10 -28.77 -32.00 -14.26
N PRO A 11 -27.67 -31.68 -13.56
CA PRO A 11 -27.65 -31.89 -12.13
C PRO A 11 -27.22 -30.63 -11.37
N THR A 12 -28.13 -30.20 -10.49
CA THR A 12 -27.86 -29.34 -9.33
C THR A 12 -27.36 -30.16 -8.14
N ALA A 13 -26.53 -29.49 -7.33
CA ALA A 13 -26.30 -29.66 -5.89
C ALA A 13 -25.21 -30.65 -5.40
N GLY A 14 -24.17 -30.05 -4.79
CA GLY A 14 -23.90 -30.26 -3.36
C GLY A 14 -22.70 -31.12 -2.95
N ALA A 15 -21.58 -30.47 -2.61
CA ALA A 15 -20.57 -30.82 -1.56
C ALA A 15 -19.28 -30.03 -1.90
N SER A 16 -18.88 -28.94 -1.22
CA SER A 16 -18.53 -28.72 0.20
C SER A 16 -17.28 -29.48 0.66
N SER A 17 -16.20 -28.72 0.81
CA SER A 17 -14.92 -29.01 1.51
C SER A 17 -13.90 -29.84 0.71
N ALA A 18 -12.60 -29.56 0.65
CA ALA A 18 -11.75 -28.79 1.55
C ALA A 18 -10.50 -28.26 0.82
N PHE A 19 -10.28 -26.95 0.86
CA PHE A 19 -8.93 -26.38 0.81
C PHE A 19 -8.81 -25.39 1.96
N GLY A 20 -8.35 -25.90 3.10
CA GLY A 20 -7.94 -25.09 4.24
C GLY A 20 -6.67 -24.33 3.89
N LEU A 21 -6.81 -23.11 3.38
CA LEU A 21 -5.70 -22.20 3.22
C LEU A 21 -5.45 -21.51 4.57
N GLY A 22 -4.32 -21.88 5.17
CA GLY A 22 -3.85 -21.42 6.45
C GLY A 22 -3.75 -19.90 6.54
N SER A 23 -4.07 -19.41 7.73
CA SER A 23 -3.86 -18.01 8.11
C SER A 23 -2.36 -17.69 8.16
N GLY A 24 -1.97 -16.68 7.38
CA GLY A 24 -0.64 -16.09 7.40
C GLY A 24 0.00 -15.98 6.03
N ALA A 25 -0.62 -15.25 5.09
CA ALA A 25 0.10 -14.87 3.87
C ALA A 25 1.11 -13.77 4.29
N PHE A 26 2.38 -14.04 4.56
CA PHE A 26 3.30 -15.01 3.97
C PHE A 26 4.44 -15.40 4.94
N ALA A 27 4.92 -16.64 4.78
CA ALA A 27 6.16 -17.28 5.26
C ALA A 27 6.26 -17.76 6.73
N SER A 28 6.20 -19.09 6.93
CA SER A 28 7.26 -19.89 7.59
C SER A 28 7.04 -21.42 7.43
N PHE A 29 8.16 -22.17 7.56
CA PHE A 29 8.43 -23.63 7.60
C PHE A 29 9.22 -24.12 6.37
N GLY A 30 10.38 -24.81 6.47
CA GLY A 30 11.19 -25.30 7.59
C GLY A 30 12.52 -25.89 7.04
N ALA A 31 13.48 -26.11 7.94
CA ALA A 31 14.93 -26.28 7.75
C ALA A 31 15.46 -27.39 6.79
N ALA A 32 16.58 -27.09 6.10
CA ALA A 32 17.73 -28.01 5.96
C ALA A 32 19.03 -27.33 5.43
N LYS A 33 20.09 -27.45 6.25
CA LYS A 33 21.55 -27.51 5.98
C LYS A 33 22.35 -26.29 5.45
N THR A 34 23.34 -25.93 6.27
CA THR A 34 24.52 -25.05 6.08
C THR A 34 25.45 -25.51 4.95
N PRO A 35 26.28 -24.61 4.36
CA PRO A 35 27.66 -24.43 4.85
C PRO A 35 28.21 -22.98 4.89
N LYS A 36 29.28 -22.83 5.69
CA LYS A 36 30.18 -21.67 5.97
C LYS A 36 30.82 -21.10 4.67
N THR A 37 31.22 -19.82 4.52
CA THR A 37 32.36 -19.07 5.14
C THR A 37 32.49 -17.68 4.41
N PRO A 38 33.50 -16.80 4.65
CA PRO A 38 33.50 -15.62 5.53
C PRO A 38 33.52 -14.23 4.84
N GLY A 39 33.16 -13.21 5.63
CA GLY A 39 33.96 -11.97 5.74
C GLY A 39 33.64 -10.79 4.81
N SER A 40 32.98 -9.76 5.35
CA SER A 40 33.53 -8.38 5.42
C SER A 40 32.58 -7.49 6.20
N ALA A 41 33.08 -7.01 7.33
CA ALA A 41 32.43 -6.07 8.23
C ALA A 41 32.49 -4.66 7.65
N LEU A 42 31.39 -3.90 7.75
CA LEU A 42 31.45 -2.44 7.83
C LEU A 42 30.52 -2.00 8.96
N ASP A 43 31.18 -1.42 9.95
CA ASP A 43 30.70 -0.95 11.24
C ASP A 43 30.09 0.45 11.09
N PHE A 44 28.89 0.68 11.66
CA PHE A 44 28.33 2.02 11.81
C PHE A 44 28.01 2.21 13.29
N GLY A 45 28.96 2.81 14.00
CA GLY A 45 28.90 3.04 15.43
C GLY A 45 27.72 3.94 15.82
N SER A 46 26.92 3.45 16.77
CA SER A 46 25.92 4.24 17.49
C SER A 46 26.60 5.08 18.57
N VAL A 47 26.45 6.40 18.50
CA VAL A 47 26.60 7.28 19.66
C VAL A 47 25.20 7.66 20.11
N VAL A 48 24.74 7.04 21.21
CA VAL A 48 23.58 7.47 21.98
C VAL A 48 24.10 8.22 23.20
N GLY A 49 23.95 9.55 23.16
CA GLY A 49 24.16 10.43 24.30
C GLY A 49 22.83 11.10 24.67
N SER A 50 22.38 10.87 25.90
CA SER A 50 21.20 11.47 26.52
C SER A 50 21.31 13.00 26.60
N GLY A 51 20.20 13.73 26.41
CA GLY A 51 20.10 15.12 26.86
C GLY A 51 19.02 15.98 26.24
N LYS A 52 17.88 16.09 26.95
CA LYS A 52 16.96 17.24 27.14
C LYS A 52 16.62 18.19 25.98
N THR A 53 15.31 18.37 25.80
CA THR A 53 14.64 19.51 25.13
C THR A 53 15.11 20.87 25.66
N PRO A 54 15.07 21.93 24.82
CA PRO A 54 13.98 22.91 24.93
C PRO A 54 13.48 23.52 23.62
N THR A 55 12.24 23.99 23.69
CA THR A 55 11.48 24.85 22.78
C THR A 55 12.13 26.23 22.62
N LEU A 56 12.10 26.84 21.42
CA LEU A 56 11.59 28.21 21.15
C LEU A 56 11.85 28.70 19.73
N GLU A 57 10.95 29.60 19.34
CA GLU A 57 10.78 30.28 18.07
C GLU A 57 11.85 31.35 17.79
N LYS A 58 11.90 31.72 16.49
CA LYS A 58 12.20 33.04 15.93
C LYS A 58 13.66 33.53 15.86
N GLN A 59 13.96 34.01 14.64
CA GLN A 59 14.74 35.21 14.32
C GLN A 59 16.23 35.00 14.01
N PHE A 60 16.55 34.81 12.72
CA PHE A 60 17.86 35.17 12.18
C PHE A 60 17.77 36.54 11.51
N LYS A 61 18.36 37.53 12.16
CA LYS A 61 18.67 38.84 11.59
C LYS A 61 20.16 39.09 11.81
N ASP A 62 20.83 39.45 10.71
CA ASP A 62 22.00 40.31 10.64
C ASP A 62 23.39 39.74 10.99
N LEU A 63 24.18 39.47 9.95
CA LEU A 63 25.64 39.58 9.95
C LEU A 63 26.08 40.08 8.55
N GLY A 64 26.18 41.40 8.39
CA GLY A 64 27.12 42.00 7.43
C GLY A 64 28.54 41.98 8.02
N SER A 65 29.63 42.31 7.32
CA SER A 65 29.96 42.52 5.92
C SER A 65 31.49 42.64 5.88
N ARG A 66 32.19 42.16 4.84
CA ARG A 66 33.49 42.72 4.43
C ARG A 66 33.72 42.47 2.93
N PRO A 67 34.17 43.46 2.15
CA PRO A 67 34.09 43.42 0.69
C PRO A 67 35.39 42.96 0.03
N SER A 68 35.26 42.23 -1.07
CA SER A 68 36.32 42.01 -2.05
C SER A 68 35.79 42.47 -3.40
N LYS A 69 36.35 43.58 -3.91
CA LYS A 69 36.06 44.11 -5.25
C LYS A 69 36.69 43.20 -6.30
N SER A 70 35.88 42.64 -7.17
CA SER A 70 36.24 42.42 -8.57
C SER A 70 34.97 42.51 -9.41
N SER A 71 34.90 43.61 -10.16
CA SER A 71 33.84 43.98 -11.08
C SER A 71 33.74 42.99 -12.24
N LEU A 72 32.62 42.30 -12.33
CA LEU A 72 32.04 41.86 -13.60
C LEU A 72 30.62 42.42 -13.63
N THR A 73 30.43 43.45 -14.44
CA THR A 73 29.12 43.97 -14.82
C THR A 73 28.44 42.92 -15.68
N GLU A 74 27.73 41.99 -15.04
CA GLU A 74 26.76 41.15 -15.72
C GLU A 74 25.40 41.79 -15.50
N SER A 75 24.87 42.38 -16.57
CA SER A 75 23.49 42.82 -16.66
C SER A 75 22.57 41.67 -16.22
N SER A 76 21.96 41.79 -15.04
CA SER A 76 20.87 40.93 -14.59
C SER A 76 19.68 41.11 -15.54
N LYS A 77 19.73 40.40 -16.66
CA LYS A 77 18.53 39.91 -17.31
C LYS A 77 17.97 38.89 -16.33
N ASN A 78 16.90 39.24 -15.63
CA ASN A 78 16.02 38.25 -15.03
C ASN A 78 15.50 37.38 -16.17
N SER A 79 16.23 36.32 -16.52
CA SER A 79 15.71 35.24 -17.32
C SER A 79 14.83 34.42 -16.38
N THR A 80 13.63 34.91 -16.09
CA THR A 80 12.56 34.04 -15.59
C THR A 80 12.34 33.01 -16.69
N THR A 81 12.92 31.83 -16.52
CA THR A 81 12.60 30.68 -17.36
C THR A 81 11.09 30.51 -17.33
N PRO A 82 10.42 30.41 -18.49
CA PRO A 82 8.98 30.24 -18.52
C PRO A 82 8.62 28.96 -17.76
N THR A 83 7.81 29.10 -16.70
CA THR A 83 7.32 28.00 -15.86
C THR A 83 5.98 27.50 -16.41
N HIS A 84 5.79 26.18 -16.46
CA HIS A 84 4.57 25.59 -16.99
C HIS A 84 3.67 25.13 -15.84
N THR A 85 2.62 25.90 -15.56
CA THR A 85 1.65 25.60 -14.50
C THR A 85 0.77 24.42 -14.86
N LEU A 86 0.53 23.54 -13.90
CA LEU A 86 -0.41 22.43 -14.00
C LEU A 86 -1.85 22.91 -13.78
N ARG A 87 -2.83 22.14 -14.30
CA ARG A 87 -4.25 22.38 -14.03
C ARG A 87 -4.58 22.26 -12.54
N ASP A 88 -4.09 21.20 -11.91
CA ASP A 88 -4.26 20.88 -10.51
C ASP A 88 -2.89 20.86 -9.82
N SER A 89 -2.83 21.21 -8.53
CA SER A 89 -1.65 20.95 -7.71
C SER A 89 -1.68 19.52 -7.18
N TRP A 90 -0.52 18.89 -7.05
CA TRP A 90 -0.39 17.49 -6.65
C TRP A 90 0.56 17.32 -5.48
N VAL A 91 0.40 16.20 -4.78
CA VAL A 91 1.26 15.77 -3.67
C VAL A 91 1.66 14.31 -3.88
N PHE A 92 2.95 14.03 -3.89
CA PHE A 92 3.47 12.67 -3.80
C PHE A 92 3.47 12.21 -2.35
N TRP A 93 3.04 10.96 -2.11
CA TRP A 93 3.13 10.29 -0.83
C TRP A 93 3.83 8.95 -0.97
N PHE A 94 4.49 8.52 0.10
CA PHE A 94 5.10 7.20 0.21
C PHE A 94 4.65 6.49 1.48
N ARG A 95 4.32 5.20 1.32
CA ARG A 95 4.08 4.29 2.43
C ARG A 95 5.19 3.24 2.44
N PRO A 96 6.11 3.25 3.42
CA PRO A 96 7.12 2.21 3.54
C PRO A 96 6.49 0.89 4.03
N PRO A 97 7.21 -0.24 3.91
CA PRO A 97 6.81 -1.48 4.56
C PRO A 97 6.83 -1.28 6.08
N ILE A 98 5.80 -1.81 6.75
CA ILE A 98 5.69 -1.74 8.21
C ILE A 98 6.17 -3.08 8.78
N SER A 99 7.15 -3.02 9.68
CA SER A 99 7.62 -4.21 10.38
C SER A 99 6.53 -4.80 11.27
N LYS A 100 6.43 -6.13 11.31
CA LYS A 100 5.53 -6.86 12.22
C LYS A 100 5.80 -6.56 13.71
N SER A 101 7.01 -6.11 14.05
CA SER A 101 7.40 -5.70 15.41
C SER A 101 6.71 -4.43 15.89
N ASN A 102 6.23 -3.59 14.97
CA ASN A 102 5.67 -2.27 15.32
C ASN A 102 4.22 -2.38 15.81
N GLY A 103 3.66 -3.59 15.90
CA GLY A 103 2.27 -3.79 16.30
C GLY A 103 1.29 -3.13 15.34
N PHE A 104 0.14 -2.70 15.87
CA PHE A 104 -0.85 -1.95 15.10
C PHE A 104 -0.40 -0.50 14.94
N VAL A 105 -0.18 -0.09 13.68
CA VAL A 105 0.00 1.32 13.32
C VAL A 105 -1.19 1.72 12.47
N GLU A 106 -1.84 2.80 12.86
CA GLU A 106 -2.95 3.40 12.12
C GLU A 106 -2.51 3.75 10.69
N TYR A 107 -3.33 3.41 9.70
CA TYR A 107 -2.94 3.48 8.29
C TYR A 107 -2.48 4.89 7.87
N GLU A 108 -3.21 5.93 8.28
CA GLU A 108 -2.88 7.31 7.96
C GLU A 108 -1.48 7.71 8.46
N LYS A 109 -1.08 7.24 9.65
CA LYS A 109 0.25 7.51 10.22
C LYS A 109 1.39 6.82 9.48
N THR A 110 1.07 5.92 8.56
CA THR A 110 2.07 5.21 7.75
C THR A 110 2.31 5.90 6.41
N LEU A 111 1.44 6.84 6.03
CA LEU A 111 1.52 7.63 4.81
C LEU A 111 2.33 8.90 5.08
N HIS A 112 3.35 9.12 4.25
CA HIS A 112 4.23 10.28 4.40
C HIS A 112 4.16 11.12 3.13
N ALA A 113 3.74 12.38 3.24
CA ALA A 113 3.85 13.34 2.14
C ALA A 113 5.33 13.61 1.87
N ILE A 114 5.74 13.43 0.61
CA ILE A 114 7.14 13.58 0.17
C ILE A 114 7.37 15.00 -0.34
N ALA A 115 6.52 15.43 -1.28
CA ALA A 115 6.65 16.71 -1.97
C ALA A 115 5.32 17.11 -2.60
N SER A 116 5.14 18.43 -2.76
CA SER A 116 4.01 19.01 -3.47
C SER A 116 4.49 19.88 -4.61
N PHE A 117 3.76 19.91 -5.72
CA PHE A 117 4.13 20.66 -6.91
C PHE A 117 2.87 21.13 -7.64
N ASP A 118 2.98 22.24 -8.35
CA ASP A 118 1.93 22.84 -9.19
C ASP A 118 2.48 23.33 -10.53
N THR A 119 3.76 23.06 -10.82
CA THR A 119 4.41 23.27 -12.11
C THR A 119 5.05 21.98 -12.63
N ILE A 120 5.28 21.90 -13.94
CA ILE A 120 5.98 20.78 -14.59
C ILE A 120 7.44 20.73 -14.15
N GLU A 121 8.09 21.89 -13.97
CA GLU A 121 9.47 21.98 -13.53
C GLU A 121 9.64 21.41 -12.11
N ASP A 122 8.76 21.78 -11.19
CA ASP A 122 8.76 21.25 -9.82
C ASP A 122 8.45 19.75 -9.80
N PHE A 123 7.53 19.30 -10.66
CA PHE A 123 7.27 17.88 -10.83
C PHE A 123 8.55 17.12 -11.19
N PHE A 124 9.29 17.55 -12.22
CA PHE A 124 10.50 16.86 -12.64
C PHE A 124 11.59 16.94 -11.57
N ASN A 125 11.77 18.09 -10.92
CA ASN A 125 12.70 18.27 -9.78
C ASN A 125 12.45 17.26 -8.66
N VAL A 126 11.19 16.88 -8.40
CA VAL A 126 10.85 15.85 -7.43
C VAL A 126 11.03 14.45 -8.04
N TYR A 127 10.39 14.20 -9.18
CA TYR A 127 10.24 12.86 -9.75
C TYR A 127 11.58 12.21 -10.09
N HIS A 128 12.56 12.98 -10.56
CA HIS A 128 13.88 12.44 -10.92
C HIS A 128 14.69 11.94 -9.71
N HIS A 129 14.33 12.36 -8.49
CA HIS A 129 14.94 11.89 -7.24
C HIS A 129 14.19 10.70 -6.62
N LEU A 130 13.00 10.36 -7.12
CA LEU A 130 12.24 9.23 -6.61
C LEU A 130 12.86 7.92 -7.09
N LYS A 131 12.89 6.94 -6.18
CA LYS A 131 13.27 5.56 -6.55
C LYS A 131 12.24 4.98 -7.52
N ARG A 132 12.71 4.29 -8.54
CA ARG A 132 11.85 3.52 -9.45
C ARG A 132 11.06 2.46 -8.68
N PRO A 133 9.77 2.22 -9.00
CA PRO A 133 8.96 1.21 -8.33
C PRO A 133 9.61 -0.17 -8.17
N SER A 134 10.31 -0.64 -9.20
CA SER A 134 11.03 -1.91 -9.23
C SER A 134 12.13 -2.03 -8.17
N THR A 135 12.65 -0.91 -7.68
CA THR A 135 13.71 -0.84 -6.67
C THR A 135 13.18 -0.62 -5.26
N LEU A 136 11.86 -0.43 -5.11
CA LEU A 136 11.25 -0.26 -3.80
C LEU A 136 11.20 -1.57 -3.03
N PRO A 137 11.28 -1.52 -1.69
CA PRO A 137 11.00 -2.67 -0.85
C PRO A 137 9.59 -3.24 -1.12
N LEU A 138 9.43 -4.56 -0.97
CA LEU A 138 8.12 -5.19 -1.05
C LEU A 138 7.18 -4.62 0.02
N VAL A 139 5.90 -4.50 -0.32
CA VAL A 139 4.85 -3.92 0.54
C VAL A 139 4.99 -2.40 0.72
N SER A 140 5.66 -1.73 -0.22
CA SER A 140 5.65 -0.27 -0.32
C SER A 140 4.53 0.23 -1.23
N ASP A 141 4.15 1.50 -1.05
CA ASP A 141 3.20 2.18 -1.93
C ASP A 141 3.68 3.59 -2.29
N TYR A 142 3.54 3.96 -3.56
CA TYR A 142 3.55 5.36 -3.98
C TYR A 142 2.12 5.83 -4.22
N HIS A 143 1.88 7.10 -3.90
CA HIS A 143 0.63 7.78 -4.19
C HIS A 143 0.92 9.14 -4.81
N ILE A 144 0.09 9.57 -5.75
CA ILE A 144 0.02 10.95 -6.24
C ILE A 144 -1.43 11.38 -6.15
N PHE A 145 -1.73 12.40 -5.35
CA PHE A 145 -3.10 12.87 -5.12
C PHE A 145 -3.17 14.38 -5.28
N LYS A 146 -4.34 14.89 -5.69
CA LYS A 146 -4.58 16.32 -5.75
C LYS A 146 -4.35 16.95 -4.38
N ARG A 147 -3.78 18.14 -4.35
CA ARG A 147 -3.54 18.88 -3.11
C ARG A 147 -4.87 19.09 -2.38
N GLY A 148 -4.91 18.73 -1.10
CA GLY A 148 -6.10 18.79 -0.26
C GLY A 148 -6.86 17.46 -0.15
N ILE A 149 -6.58 16.47 -1.00
CA ILE A 149 -7.18 15.13 -0.92
C ILE A 149 -6.17 14.16 -0.31
N ARG A 150 -6.49 13.56 0.83
CA ARG A 150 -5.62 12.55 1.46
C ARG A 150 -5.80 11.21 0.76
N PRO A 151 -4.76 10.38 0.62
CA PRO A 151 -4.86 9.04 0.01
C PRO A 151 -5.47 8.00 0.97
N VAL A 152 -6.57 8.36 1.62
CA VAL A 152 -7.34 7.55 2.56
C VAL A 152 -8.81 7.58 2.16
N TRP A 153 -9.54 6.51 2.44
CA TRP A 153 -10.93 6.38 1.98
C TRP A 153 -11.90 7.21 2.83
N GLU A 154 -11.48 7.58 4.03
CA GLU A 154 -12.18 8.45 4.97
C GLU A 154 -12.19 9.93 4.53
N ASP A 155 -11.36 10.29 3.55
CA ASP A 155 -11.33 11.64 2.99
C ASP A 155 -12.66 11.98 2.30
N ASP A 156 -13.12 13.23 2.45
CA ASP A 156 -14.43 13.66 1.99
C ASP A 156 -14.63 13.49 0.49
N GLU A 157 -13.56 13.67 -0.29
CA GLU A 157 -13.57 13.47 -1.74
C GLU A 157 -13.53 11.98 -2.11
N ASN A 158 -12.90 11.13 -1.31
CA ASN A 158 -12.77 9.71 -1.64
C ASN A 158 -13.93 8.85 -1.15
N LYS A 159 -14.62 9.24 -0.06
CA LYS A 159 -15.55 8.35 0.65
C LYS A 159 -16.73 7.85 -0.18
N LYS A 160 -17.21 8.65 -1.13
CA LYS A 160 -18.32 8.28 -2.06
C LYS A 160 -17.83 7.70 -3.38
N GLY A 161 -16.52 7.55 -3.50
CA GLY A 161 -15.84 7.18 -4.72
C GLY A 161 -15.47 5.72 -4.80
N GLY A 162 -14.45 5.47 -5.61
CA GLY A 162 -13.89 4.14 -5.78
C GLY A 162 -12.56 4.20 -6.51
N LYS A 163 -12.13 3.05 -7.00
CA LYS A 163 -10.90 2.93 -7.77
C LYS A 163 -10.98 1.89 -8.85
N TRP A 164 -10.33 2.19 -9.97
CA TRP A 164 -9.95 1.19 -10.96
C TRP A 164 -8.63 0.56 -10.57
N ILE A 165 -8.55 -0.76 -10.70
CA ILE A 165 -7.42 -1.57 -10.28
C ILE A 165 -6.92 -2.39 -11.46
N VAL A 166 -5.61 -2.35 -11.70
CA VAL A 166 -4.92 -3.19 -12.67
C VAL A 166 -3.81 -3.95 -11.94
N ARG A 167 -3.79 -5.27 -12.11
CA ARG A 167 -2.72 -6.12 -11.60
C ARG A 167 -1.66 -6.27 -12.69
N LEU A 168 -0.45 -5.86 -12.38
CA LEU A 168 0.70 -5.86 -13.27
C LEU A 168 1.62 -7.01 -12.91
N LYS A 169 2.11 -7.72 -13.94
CA LYS A 169 3.24 -8.64 -13.75
C LYS A 169 4.48 -7.85 -13.31
N LYS A 170 5.43 -8.53 -12.65
CA LYS A 170 6.71 -7.88 -12.33
C LYS A 170 7.46 -7.43 -13.58
N GLY A 171 8.23 -6.35 -13.44
CA GLY A 171 9.08 -5.81 -14.49
C GLY A 171 8.43 -4.75 -15.38
N VAL A 172 7.12 -4.52 -15.29
CA VAL A 172 6.43 -3.48 -16.10
C VAL A 172 5.95 -2.27 -15.29
N ALA A 173 6.03 -2.34 -13.95
CA ALA A 173 5.47 -1.31 -13.06
C ALA A 173 6.10 0.07 -13.26
N ASP A 174 7.41 0.15 -13.50
CA ASP A 174 8.13 1.42 -13.66
C ASP A 174 7.54 2.27 -14.80
N ARG A 175 7.35 1.63 -15.96
CA ARG A 175 6.79 2.29 -17.15
C ARG A 175 5.33 2.68 -16.92
N TYR A 176 4.50 1.73 -16.47
CA TYR A 176 3.06 2.01 -16.32
C TYR A 176 2.76 3.04 -15.25
N TRP A 177 3.58 3.11 -14.20
CA TRP A 177 3.50 4.17 -13.21
C TRP A 177 3.85 5.53 -13.81
N GLU A 178 4.96 5.62 -14.53
CA GLU A 178 5.40 6.85 -15.17
C GLU A 178 4.37 7.36 -16.18
N ASP A 179 3.93 6.48 -17.09
CA ASP A 179 2.93 6.81 -18.12
C ASP A 179 1.62 7.30 -17.46
N LEU A 180 1.19 6.69 -16.34
CA LEU A 180 -0.01 7.13 -15.63
C LEU A 180 0.18 8.47 -14.93
N VAL A 181 1.32 8.68 -14.27
CA VAL A 181 1.63 9.94 -13.60
C VAL A 181 1.65 11.09 -14.62
N TYR A 182 2.31 10.89 -15.76
CA TYR A 182 2.35 11.87 -16.86
C TYR A 182 0.95 12.15 -17.43
N ALA A 183 0.14 11.11 -17.62
CA ALA A 183 -1.24 11.27 -18.08
C ALA A 183 -2.08 12.12 -17.12
N ILE A 184 -1.90 11.93 -15.81
CA ILE A 184 -2.62 12.65 -14.77
C ILE A 184 -2.20 14.12 -14.72
N ILE A 185 -0.91 14.41 -14.60
CA ILE A 185 -0.43 15.79 -14.49
C ILE A 185 -0.59 16.55 -15.81
N GLY A 186 -0.54 15.85 -16.94
CA GLY A 186 -0.75 16.41 -18.28
C GLY A 186 -2.22 16.58 -18.70
N ASP A 187 -3.16 16.44 -17.77
CA ASP A 187 -4.61 16.60 -17.98
C ASP A 187 -5.17 15.72 -19.13
N GLN A 188 -4.62 14.52 -19.34
CA GLN A 188 -5.00 13.66 -20.47
C GLN A 188 -6.34 12.92 -20.25
N PHE A 189 -6.90 13.01 -19.04
CA PHE A 189 -8.25 12.54 -18.73
C PHE A 189 -9.34 13.55 -19.14
N ALA A 190 -8.93 14.77 -19.52
CA ALA A 190 -9.78 15.84 -20.06
C ALA A 190 -11.02 16.09 -19.17
N GLU A 191 -12.22 15.91 -19.71
CA GLU A 191 -13.47 16.17 -18.97
C GLU A 191 -13.67 15.24 -17.78
N ALA A 192 -12.94 14.11 -17.73
CA ALA A 192 -12.97 13.19 -16.60
C ALA A 192 -11.88 13.45 -15.54
N SER A 193 -11.02 14.47 -15.75
CA SER A 193 -9.94 14.82 -14.82
C SER A 193 -10.48 15.36 -13.49
N GLU A 194 -11.68 15.95 -13.48
CA GLU A 194 -12.30 16.48 -12.25
C GLU A 194 -12.64 15.37 -11.27
N GLU A 195 -13.08 14.22 -11.77
CA GLU A 195 -13.41 13.06 -10.94
C GLU A 195 -12.17 12.29 -10.47
N VAL A 196 -10.99 12.51 -11.05
CA VAL A 196 -9.74 11.86 -10.61
C VAL A 196 -9.25 12.50 -9.31
N CYS A 197 -9.16 11.71 -8.24
CA CYS A 197 -8.56 12.13 -6.97
C CYS A 197 -7.04 11.94 -6.96
N GLY A 198 -6.58 10.83 -7.55
CA GLY A 198 -5.18 10.46 -7.53
C GLY A 198 -4.93 9.04 -8.04
N ALA A 199 -3.67 8.63 -8.01
CA ALA A 199 -3.24 7.28 -8.37
C ALA A 199 -2.36 6.66 -7.29
N VAL A 200 -2.35 5.32 -7.26
CA VAL A 200 -1.60 4.51 -6.33
C VAL A 200 -0.88 3.41 -7.08
N LEU A 201 0.39 3.20 -6.74
CA LEU A 201 1.14 2.03 -7.13
C LEU A 201 1.60 1.27 -5.89
N SER A 202 1.18 0.01 -5.82
CA SER A 202 1.45 -0.90 -4.72
C SER A 202 2.43 -1.98 -5.15
N VAL A 203 3.63 -1.97 -4.57
CA VAL A 203 4.64 -3.00 -4.82
C VAL A 203 4.35 -4.21 -3.94
N ARG A 204 4.04 -5.36 -4.53
CA ARG A 204 3.68 -6.59 -3.78
C ARG A 204 4.54 -7.78 -4.21
N ASN A 205 4.38 -8.91 -3.52
CA ASN A 205 5.07 -10.13 -3.91
C ASN A 205 4.36 -10.75 -5.13
N GLY A 206 5.11 -11.10 -6.17
CA GLY A 206 4.58 -11.75 -7.38
C GLY A 206 3.93 -10.82 -8.42
N GLU A 207 3.15 -9.82 -7.99
CA GLU A 207 2.53 -8.81 -8.86
C GLU A 207 2.63 -7.41 -8.24
N ASP A 208 2.48 -6.39 -9.07
CA ASP A 208 2.30 -5.00 -8.63
C ASP A 208 0.87 -4.56 -8.93
N ILE A 209 0.35 -3.60 -8.17
CA ILE A 209 -1.04 -3.15 -8.33
C ILE A 209 -1.03 -1.66 -8.64
N LEU A 210 -1.51 -1.30 -9.81
CA LEU A 210 -1.72 0.08 -10.23
C LEU A 210 -3.19 0.44 -10.03
N SER A 211 -3.48 1.63 -9.54
CA SER A 211 -4.86 2.08 -9.33
C SER A 211 -5.03 3.57 -9.56
N ILE A 212 -6.20 3.97 -10.05
CA ILE A 212 -6.66 5.36 -10.11
C ILE A 212 -7.92 5.49 -9.25
N TRP A 213 -7.91 6.46 -8.35
CA TRP A 213 -8.98 6.76 -7.40
C TRP A 213 -9.84 7.88 -7.95
N THR A 214 -11.14 7.77 -7.76
CA THR A 214 -12.11 8.74 -8.25
C THR A 214 -13.04 9.18 -7.14
N SER A 215 -13.55 10.41 -7.20
CA SER A 215 -14.39 10.99 -6.15
C SER A 215 -15.85 10.52 -6.18
N VAL A 216 -16.25 9.94 -7.31
CA VAL A 216 -17.62 9.47 -7.58
C VAL A 216 -17.62 8.04 -8.07
N ASP A 217 -18.77 7.40 -7.97
CA ASP A 217 -19.14 6.17 -8.68
C ASP A 217 -20.04 6.50 -9.89
N GLY A 218 -20.17 5.58 -10.85
CA GLY A 218 -21.12 5.66 -11.96
C GLY A 218 -20.53 5.85 -13.37
N GLY A 219 -21.34 6.32 -14.32
CA GLY A 219 -20.98 6.29 -15.75
C GLY A 219 -19.71 7.05 -16.13
N ARG A 220 -19.38 8.15 -15.43
CA ARG A 220 -18.18 8.96 -15.70
C ARG A 220 -16.88 8.21 -15.39
N VAL A 221 -16.89 7.32 -14.40
CA VAL A 221 -15.69 6.53 -14.08
C VAL A 221 -15.35 5.51 -15.18
N LEU A 222 -16.31 5.12 -16.03
CA LEU A 222 -16.04 4.28 -17.20
C LEU A 222 -15.17 5.01 -18.23
N ARG A 223 -15.35 6.33 -18.41
CA ARG A 223 -14.50 7.13 -19.30
C ARG A 223 -13.06 7.14 -18.79
N ILE A 224 -12.85 7.25 -17.48
CA ILE A 224 -11.53 7.15 -16.86
C ILE A 224 -10.86 5.81 -17.18
N ARG A 225 -11.60 4.70 -17.05
CA ARG A 225 -11.11 3.36 -17.42
C ARG A 225 -10.67 3.28 -18.87
N GLU A 226 -11.51 3.71 -19.81
CA GLU A 226 -11.20 3.60 -21.23
C GLU A 226 -10.03 4.52 -21.64
N THR A 227 -9.96 5.72 -21.06
CA THR A 227 -8.82 6.62 -21.23
C THR A 227 -7.53 6.01 -20.66
N MET A 228 -7.58 5.44 -19.45
CA MET A 228 -6.44 4.75 -18.84
C MET A 228 -5.96 3.60 -19.73
N LYS A 229 -6.86 2.76 -20.25
CA LYS A 229 -6.50 1.66 -21.16
C LYS A 229 -5.83 2.15 -22.43
N ARG A 230 -6.33 3.24 -23.01
CA ARG A 230 -5.78 3.84 -24.24
C ARG A 230 -4.40 4.45 -24.01
N ILE A 231 -4.25 5.33 -23.01
CA ILE A 231 -3.00 6.06 -22.77
C ILE A 231 -1.88 5.10 -22.36
N LEU A 232 -2.19 4.15 -21.48
CA LEU A 232 -1.23 3.15 -21.05
C LEU A 232 -1.00 2.05 -22.10
N ALA A 233 -1.76 2.05 -23.20
CA ALA A 233 -1.70 1.03 -24.25
C ALA A 233 -1.73 -0.39 -23.67
N PHE A 234 -2.68 -0.65 -22.77
CA PHE A 234 -2.82 -1.98 -22.19
C PHE A 234 -3.17 -3.03 -23.26
N PRO A 235 -2.63 -4.26 -23.16
CA PRO A 235 -3.13 -5.40 -23.92
C PRO A 235 -4.65 -5.55 -23.78
N GLN A 236 -5.32 -5.98 -24.84
CA GLN A 236 -6.79 -6.03 -24.90
C GLN A 236 -7.43 -6.92 -23.82
N ASP A 237 -6.71 -7.95 -23.37
CA ASP A 237 -7.12 -8.89 -22.31
C ASP A 237 -6.81 -8.38 -20.89
N THR A 238 -6.23 -7.19 -20.75
CA THR A 238 -5.90 -6.61 -19.44
C THR A 238 -7.17 -6.37 -18.64
N LYS A 239 -7.30 -7.09 -17.53
CA LYS A 239 -8.41 -6.91 -16.59
C LYS A 239 -8.21 -5.60 -15.82
N VAL A 240 -9.17 -4.68 -15.99
CA VAL A 240 -9.29 -3.45 -15.20
C VAL A 240 -10.56 -3.55 -14.36
N GLU A 241 -10.40 -3.65 -13.04
CA GLU A 241 -11.47 -3.97 -12.09
C GLU A 241 -11.88 -2.73 -11.30
N TRP A 242 -13.18 -2.48 -11.20
CA TRP A 242 -13.74 -1.42 -10.35
C TRP A 242 -13.93 -1.92 -8.92
N LYS A 243 -13.60 -1.09 -7.94
CA LYS A 243 -14.01 -1.29 -6.54
C LYS A 243 -14.45 0.04 -5.93
N SER A 244 -15.70 0.10 -5.48
CA SER A 244 -16.18 1.17 -4.60
C SER A 244 -15.45 1.12 -3.24
N HIS A 245 -15.21 2.28 -2.65
CA HIS A 245 -14.63 2.38 -1.30
C HIS A 245 -15.57 1.82 -0.23
N ASP A 246 -16.88 2.09 -0.30
CA ASP A 246 -17.90 1.52 0.59
C ASP A 246 -17.87 -0.01 0.63
N SER A 247 -17.83 -0.63 -0.54
CA SER A 247 -17.74 -2.09 -0.66
C SER A 247 -16.42 -2.64 -0.09
N SER A 248 -15.32 -1.89 -0.24
CA SER A 248 -14.01 -2.29 0.26
C SER A 248 -13.94 -2.27 1.80
N ILE A 249 -14.64 -1.32 2.43
CA ILE A 249 -14.75 -1.21 3.89
C ILE A 249 -15.59 -2.37 4.43
N ALA A 250 -16.79 -2.57 3.87
CA ALA A 250 -17.67 -3.65 4.29
C ALA A 250 -16.99 -5.02 4.21
N GLN A 251 -16.24 -5.27 3.14
CA GLN A 251 -15.47 -6.51 3.00
C GLN A 251 -14.38 -6.63 4.08
N ARG A 252 -13.68 -5.54 4.43
CA ARG A 252 -12.64 -5.56 5.47
C ARG A 252 -13.24 -5.82 6.86
N THR A 253 -14.31 -5.13 7.20
CA THR A 253 -15.05 -5.35 8.46
C THR A 253 -15.51 -6.80 8.57
N ALA A 254 -16.12 -7.35 7.52
CA ALA A 254 -16.56 -8.74 7.50
C ALA A 254 -15.40 -9.76 7.68
N ILE A 255 -14.23 -9.49 7.09
CA ILE A 255 -13.04 -10.32 7.27
C ILE A 255 -12.54 -10.27 8.71
N ASP A 256 -12.51 -9.07 9.32
CA ASP A 256 -12.02 -8.90 10.68
C ASP A 256 -12.98 -9.49 11.73
N ASP A 257 -14.28 -9.40 11.52
CA ASP A 257 -15.29 -10.04 12.38
C ASP A 257 -15.22 -11.57 12.26
N ALA A 258 -15.10 -12.11 11.04
CA ALA A 258 -14.91 -13.55 10.84
C ALA A 258 -13.62 -14.08 11.49
N ARG A 259 -12.57 -13.25 11.62
CA ARG A 259 -11.34 -13.60 12.35
C ARG A 259 -11.56 -13.61 13.86
N LYS A 260 -12.26 -12.62 14.40
CA LYS A 260 -12.60 -12.56 15.84
C LYS A 260 -13.45 -13.76 16.26
N ASP A 261 -14.45 -14.11 15.45
CA ASP A 261 -15.32 -15.26 15.72
C ASP A 261 -14.55 -16.58 15.75
N LYS A 262 -13.62 -16.78 14.80
CA LYS A 262 -12.74 -17.96 14.80
C LYS A 262 -11.81 -18.02 16.01
N ALA A 263 -11.28 -16.88 16.46
CA ALA A 263 -10.45 -16.80 17.66
C ALA A 263 -11.25 -17.14 18.93
N ASN A 264 -12.49 -16.65 19.03
CA ASN A 264 -13.37 -16.90 20.17
C ASN A 264 -13.83 -18.37 20.24
N GLN A 265 -14.09 -19.02 19.10
CA GLN A 265 -14.46 -20.44 19.07
C GLN A 265 -13.31 -21.36 19.49
N HIS A 266 -12.06 -21.01 19.22
CA HIS A 266 -10.90 -21.77 19.70
C HIS A 266 -10.67 -21.66 21.21
N ASN A 267 -11.11 -20.56 21.84
CA ASN A 267 -10.95 -20.37 23.28
C ASN A 267 -11.96 -21.19 24.12
N HIS A 268 -13.10 -21.58 23.54
CA HIS A 268 -14.11 -22.40 24.21
C HIS A 268 -13.87 -23.92 24.15
N ASN A 269 -12.94 -24.38 23.32
CA ASN A 269 -12.68 -25.81 23.09
C ASN A 269 -11.40 -26.34 23.75
N SER A 270 -10.83 -25.62 24.74
CA SER A 270 -9.79 -26.20 25.59
C SER A 270 -10.43 -27.29 26.47
N PRO A 271 -10.07 -28.57 26.34
CA PRO A 271 -10.59 -29.59 27.24
C PRO A 271 -10.03 -29.28 28.63
N SER A 272 -10.92 -29.02 29.60
CA SER A 272 -10.57 -28.98 31.00
C SER A 272 -9.87 -30.30 31.34
N VAL A 273 -8.57 -30.26 31.58
CA VAL A 273 -7.82 -31.41 32.11
C VAL A 273 -8.45 -31.74 33.46
N ALA A 274 -9.29 -32.79 33.46
CA ALA A 274 -9.89 -33.32 34.66
C ALA A 274 -8.77 -33.78 35.58
N ARG A 275 -8.62 -33.05 36.69
CA ARG A 275 -7.69 -33.33 37.78
C ARG A 275 -8.18 -34.60 38.48
N ASN A 276 -7.68 -35.76 38.05
CA ASN A 276 -8.02 -37.03 38.68
C ASN A 276 -7.44 -37.03 40.11
N GLY A 277 -8.34 -37.00 41.10
CA GLY A 277 -8.01 -37.14 42.50
C GLY A 277 -7.57 -38.57 42.81
N HIS A 278 -6.36 -38.73 43.30
CA HIS A 278 -5.91 -39.96 43.93
C HIS A 278 -6.54 -40.03 45.33
N LYS A 279 -7.48 -40.96 45.50
CA LYS A 279 -7.98 -41.38 46.81
C LYS A 279 -7.09 -42.54 47.25
N ASP A 280 -6.19 -42.28 48.18
CA ASP A 280 -5.59 -43.33 48.99
C ASP A 280 -6.45 -43.51 50.24
N ASN A 281 -7.06 -44.69 50.37
CA ASN A 281 -7.55 -45.21 51.64
C ASN A 281 -7.50 -46.76 51.59
N ASP A 282 -6.45 -47.25 52.23
CA ASP A 282 -6.52 -48.10 53.42
C ASP A 282 -6.54 -49.65 53.32
N HIS A 283 -5.68 -50.19 54.19
CA HIS A 283 -5.73 -51.46 54.93
C HIS A 283 -5.41 -52.83 54.30
N SER A 284 -4.29 -53.41 54.79
CA SER A 284 -4.26 -54.60 55.67
C SER A 284 -3.34 -55.74 55.22
N SER A 285 -2.26 -55.98 55.97
CA SER A 285 -1.73 -57.32 56.21
C SER A 285 -0.99 -57.41 57.56
N TYR A 286 -1.70 -57.93 58.56
CA TYR A 286 -1.20 -58.79 59.65
C TYR A 286 -0.70 -60.12 59.00
N VAL A 287 0.25 -60.94 59.46
CA VAL A 287 1.10 -61.02 60.66
C VAL A 287 2.11 -62.18 60.51
N ASP A 288 3.24 -62.08 61.24
CA ASP A 288 4.18 -63.10 61.79
C ASP A 288 4.78 -64.25 60.95
N LYS A 289 6.12 -64.42 61.07
CA LYS A 289 6.74 -65.24 62.15
C LYS A 289 8.28 -65.27 62.06
N LYS A 290 8.88 -65.07 63.24
CA LYS A 290 10.14 -65.57 63.81
C LYS A 290 11.39 -65.63 62.93
#